data_AF-A0A514XIC4-F1
#
_entry.id   AF-A0A514XIC4-F1
#
_cell.length_a   1.000
_cell.length_b   1.000
_cell.length_c   1.000
_cell.angle_alpha   90.00
_cell.angle_beta   90.00
_cell.angle_gamma   90.00
#
_symmetry.space_group_name_H-M   'P 1'
#
loop_
_entity.id
_entity.type
_entity.pdbx_description
1 polymer ?
#
loop_
_entity_poly.entity_id
_entity_poly.type
_entity_poly.pdbx_seq_one_letter_code
_entity_poly.pdbx_strand_id
1 'polypeptide(L)'
;MISKKTFVSQLLMVTALSVGHNALAAERFSVKDWGNSLENSLSEKSGKTTLNLLDFNKLESKVIGSSSDSKIKQKIQKARELFAAGKYSQSLALYNEVPRGSDYWFQIVEEKGWAYFRQNDSEKALAQSKTLLSPQFAEVVNSEAYLLQSLAELKICDYKSVFKTTQMFKEKQRDRIASVQALTKEGFNDAFLTVLKKVDKFPLQATEVGESLLKLPVLYYKDVELQKQMLRFKLSQKGMEVLAAKNVQRTLQTQLDQINKEAFINMKVRLQELANNETADNKRVIGKLNLVEVEAIQRVHTDQKLADAAYTKNDFKDTNVDQLVFKDDGRPWIDELDKYDVVTKSCAQNVRRKM
;
A
#
# COMPACT_ATOMS: atom_id res chain seq x y z
N MET A 1 9.93 -2.00 -27.46
CA MET A 1 8.57 -2.59 -27.58
C MET A 1 8.40 -3.62 -26.48
N ILE A 2 7.87 -3.23 -25.32
CA ILE A 2 7.62 -4.15 -24.20
C ILE A 2 6.21 -4.73 -24.40
N SER A 3 6.15 -6.05 -24.51
CA SER A 3 4.96 -6.81 -24.92
C SER A 3 3.84 -6.73 -23.88
N LYS A 4 2.62 -6.43 -24.33
CA LYS A 4 1.37 -6.42 -23.53
C LYS A 4 1.05 -7.77 -22.85
N LYS A 5 1.78 -8.85 -23.16
CA LYS A 5 1.51 -10.20 -22.62
C LYS A 5 2.03 -10.43 -21.19
N THR A 6 2.92 -9.59 -20.66
CA THR A 6 3.45 -9.76 -19.28
C THR A 6 2.53 -9.18 -18.20
N PHE A 7 1.54 -8.36 -18.56
CA PHE A 7 0.71 -7.60 -17.61
C PHE A 7 -0.45 -8.43 -17.01
N VAL A 8 -0.99 -9.39 -17.77
CA VAL A 8 -2.10 -10.26 -17.32
C VAL A 8 -1.67 -11.19 -16.17
N SER A 9 -0.36 -11.46 -16.03
CA SER A 9 0.16 -12.33 -14.97
C SER A 9 0.26 -11.65 -13.59
N GLN A 10 0.27 -10.32 -13.52
CA GLN A 10 0.39 -9.60 -12.25
C GLN A 10 -0.96 -9.47 -11.52
N LEU A 11 -2.07 -9.43 -12.26
CA LEU A 11 -3.42 -9.31 -11.69
C LEU A 11 -3.91 -10.59 -10.99
N LEU A 12 -3.40 -11.76 -11.38
CA LEU A 12 -3.74 -13.06 -10.80
C LEU A 12 -3.14 -13.29 -9.40
N MET A 13 -2.20 -12.45 -8.94
CA MET A 13 -1.49 -12.69 -7.67
C MET A 13 -1.98 -11.89 -6.47
N VAL A 14 -2.65 -10.74 -6.67
CA VAL A 14 -3.42 -10.11 -5.59
C VAL A 14 -4.54 -11.07 -5.14
N THR A 15 -5.04 -11.91 -6.04
CA THR A 15 -5.95 -13.03 -5.74
C THR A 15 -5.28 -14.28 -5.18
N ALA A 16 -3.96 -14.49 -5.36
CA ALA A 16 -3.26 -15.67 -4.85
C ALA A 16 -2.88 -15.52 -3.36
N LEU A 17 -2.61 -14.31 -2.90
CA LEU A 17 -2.36 -14.03 -1.47
C LEU A 17 -3.65 -13.99 -0.63
N SER A 18 -4.83 -14.02 -1.25
CA SER A 18 -6.12 -14.07 -0.58
C SER A 18 -6.73 -15.48 -0.46
N VAL A 19 -6.01 -16.54 -0.90
CA VAL A 19 -6.55 -17.92 -0.90
C VAL A 19 -6.64 -18.56 0.50
N GLY A 20 -5.99 -17.97 1.51
CA GLY A 20 -6.24 -18.32 2.90
C GLY A 20 -7.06 -17.23 3.57
N HIS A 21 -8.18 -17.58 4.20
CA HIS A 21 -9.19 -16.73 4.84
C HIS A 21 -10.39 -16.36 3.96
N ASN A 22 -11.12 -17.42 3.55
CA ASN A 22 -12.60 -17.39 3.54
C ASN A 22 -13.12 -17.21 4.98
N ALA A 23 -12.79 -16.08 5.61
CA ALA A 23 -13.55 -15.60 6.75
C ALA A 23 -14.78 -14.94 6.13
N LEU A 24 -15.90 -15.67 6.14
CA LEU A 24 -17.27 -15.20 5.90
C LEU A 24 -17.31 -13.91 5.09
N ALA A 25 -17.53 -14.00 3.77
CA ALA A 25 -17.87 -12.85 2.95
C ALA A 25 -19.13 -12.21 3.54
N ALA A 26 -18.95 -11.34 4.53
CA ALA A 26 -19.99 -10.50 5.06
C ALA A 26 -20.56 -9.79 3.84
N GLU A 27 -21.87 -9.91 3.62
CA GLU A 27 -22.52 -9.29 2.48
C GLU A 27 -22.14 -7.82 2.46
N ARG A 28 -21.26 -7.47 1.53
CA ARG A 28 -20.81 -6.10 1.33
C ARG A 28 -21.97 -5.31 0.79
N PHE A 29 -22.09 -4.07 1.23
CA PHE A 29 -23.15 -3.19 0.78
C PHE A 29 -23.05 -2.95 -0.73
N SER A 30 -24.12 -3.21 -1.48
CA SER A 30 -24.22 -2.94 -2.92
C SER A 30 -25.14 -1.74 -3.17
N VAL A 31 -24.68 -0.81 -4.01
CA VAL A 31 -25.46 0.35 -4.44
C VAL A 31 -26.65 -0.08 -5.30
N LYS A 32 -26.50 -1.11 -6.13
CA LYS A 32 -27.62 -1.72 -6.89
C LYS A 32 -28.71 -2.26 -5.97
N ASP A 33 -28.35 -3.05 -4.96
CA ASP A 33 -29.33 -3.65 -4.04
C ASP A 33 -30.05 -2.58 -3.21
N TRP A 34 -29.31 -1.54 -2.80
CA TRP A 34 -29.90 -0.35 -2.18
C TRP A 34 -30.86 0.37 -3.12
N GLY A 35 -30.51 0.54 -4.40
CA GLY A 35 -31.37 1.15 -5.41
C GLY A 35 -32.69 0.39 -5.59
N ASN A 36 -32.63 -0.94 -5.65
CA ASN A 36 -33.82 -1.80 -5.70
C ASN A 36 -34.68 -1.65 -4.44
N SER A 37 -34.04 -1.56 -3.27
CA SER A 37 -34.73 -1.35 -1.98
C SER A 37 -35.45 0.01 -1.94
N LEU A 38 -34.83 1.05 -2.48
CA LEU A 38 -35.43 2.38 -2.60
C LEU A 38 -36.61 2.37 -3.57
N GLU A 39 -36.49 1.69 -4.70
CA GLU A 39 -37.59 1.57 -5.66
C GLU A 39 -38.81 0.88 -5.04
N ASN A 40 -38.58 -0.21 -4.30
CA ASN A 40 -39.63 -0.92 -3.59
C ASN A 40 -40.28 -0.05 -2.51
N SER A 41 -39.49 0.67 -1.70
CA SER A 41 -40.03 1.52 -0.63
C SER A 41 -40.88 2.68 -1.16
N LEU A 42 -40.52 3.23 -2.33
CA LEU A 42 -41.31 4.24 -3.03
C LEU A 42 -42.62 3.66 -3.57
N SER A 43 -42.58 2.43 -4.11
CA SER A 43 -43.76 1.75 -4.64
C SER A 43 -44.76 1.37 -3.54
N GLU A 44 -44.26 0.97 -2.36
CA GLU A 44 -45.06 0.64 -1.17
C GLU A 44 -45.56 1.87 -0.40
N LYS A 45 -45.15 3.10 -0.79
CA LYS A 45 -45.43 4.35 -0.08
C LYS A 45 -44.98 4.34 1.39
N SER A 46 -43.95 3.56 1.73
CA SER A 46 -43.41 3.49 3.08
C SER A 46 -42.47 4.67 3.36
N GLY A 47 -43.05 5.81 3.76
CA GLY A 47 -42.31 7.05 4.02
C GLY A 47 -41.17 6.88 5.06
N LYS A 48 -41.40 6.09 6.12
CA LYS A 48 -40.38 5.80 7.15
C LYS A 48 -39.21 4.99 6.60
N THR A 49 -39.47 3.98 5.76
CA THR A 49 -38.41 3.17 5.14
C THR A 49 -37.61 4.01 4.15
N THR A 50 -38.28 4.81 3.32
CA THR A 50 -37.63 5.71 2.36
C THR A 50 -36.73 6.74 3.05
N LEU A 51 -37.20 7.38 4.14
CA LEU A 51 -36.39 8.32 4.92
C LEU A 51 -35.14 7.65 5.53
N ASN A 52 -35.27 6.42 6.03
CA ASN A 52 -34.13 5.68 6.56
C ASN A 52 -33.10 5.30 5.46
N LEU A 53 -33.55 5.03 4.23
CA LEU A 53 -32.66 4.71 3.11
C LEU A 53 -31.90 5.95 2.60
N LEU A 54 -32.45 7.15 2.82
CA LEU A 54 -31.86 8.43 2.42
C LEU A 54 -31.04 9.10 3.53
N ASP A 55 -31.00 8.52 4.73
CA ASP A 55 -30.09 8.95 5.80
C ASP A 55 -28.67 8.45 5.53
N PHE A 56 -27.92 9.23 4.74
CA PHE A 56 -26.57 8.88 4.30
C PHE A 56 -25.59 8.80 5.46
N ASN A 57 -25.73 9.64 6.49
CA ASN A 57 -24.83 9.61 7.66
C ASN A 57 -24.95 8.27 8.41
N LYS A 58 -26.18 7.81 8.64
CA LYS A 58 -26.43 6.52 9.27
C LYS A 58 -25.92 5.38 8.39
N LEU A 59 -26.16 5.45 7.09
CA LEU A 59 -25.72 4.43 6.14
C LEU A 59 -24.19 4.34 6.07
N GLU A 60 -23.48 5.46 6.01
CA GLU A 60 -22.01 5.53 6.03
C GLU A 60 -21.43 4.92 7.30
N SER A 61 -22.00 5.22 8.47
CA SER A 61 -21.55 4.64 9.73
C SER A 61 -21.70 3.13 9.75
N LYS A 62 -22.76 2.60 9.13
CA LYS A 62 -23.02 1.15 9.03
C LYS A 62 -22.13 0.49 8.00
N VAL A 63 -21.93 1.09 6.83
CA VAL A 63 -21.22 0.47 5.69
C VAL A 63 -19.70 0.62 5.81
N ILE A 64 -19.23 1.81 6.20
CA ILE A 64 -17.80 2.12 6.29
C ILE A 64 -17.30 1.96 7.73
N GLY A 65 -18.10 2.32 8.73
CA GLY A 65 -17.71 2.31 10.14
C GLY A 65 -17.53 0.92 10.75
N SER A 66 -18.19 -0.11 10.21
CA SER A 66 -18.05 -1.50 10.69
C SER A 66 -16.98 -2.31 9.97
N SER A 67 -16.05 -1.66 9.25
CA SER A 67 -15.06 -2.39 8.43
C SER A 67 -14.31 -3.43 9.28
N SER A 68 -14.21 -4.65 8.74
CA SER A 68 -13.43 -5.77 9.28
C SER A 68 -12.01 -5.40 9.71
N ASP A 69 -11.49 -4.32 9.12
CA ASP A 69 -10.14 -3.83 9.25
C ASP A 69 -9.92 -3.03 10.53
N SER A 70 -10.97 -2.68 11.28
CA SER A 70 -10.90 -1.95 12.56
C SER A 70 -9.90 -2.60 13.53
N LYS A 71 -9.99 -3.92 13.72
CA LYS A 71 -9.07 -4.67 14.60
C LYS A 71 -7.63 -4.64 14.07
N ILE A 72 -7.44 -4.76 12.76
CA ILE A 72 -6.12 -4.71 12.12
C ILE A 72 -5.50 -3.31 12.31
N LYS A 73 -6.25 -2.25 12.05
CA LYS A 73 -5.82 -0.86 12.25
C LYS A 73 -5.41 -0.59 13.70
N GLN A 74 -6.18 -1.10 14.67
CA GLN A 74 -5.82 -0.99 16.09
C GLN A 74 -4.50 -1.72 16.41
N LYS A 75 -4.28 -2.92 15.85
CA LYS A 75 -3.01 -3.65 16.01
C LYS A 75 -1.83 -2.88 15.42
N ILE A 76 -1.97 -2.37 14.19
CA ILE A 76 -0.93 -1.56 13.53
C ILE A 76 -0.62 -0.31 14.36
N GLN A 77 -1.64 0.40 14.83
CA GLN A 77 -1.47 1.60 15.64
C GLN A 77 -0.71 1.31 16.93
N LYS A 78 -1.11 0.26 17.66
CA LYS A 78 -0.41 -0.18 18.88
C LYS A 78 1.03 -0.62 18.58
N ALA A 79 1.28 -1.28 17.44
CA ALA A 79 2.61 -1.67 17.02
C ALA A 79 3.50 -0.46 16.75
N ARG A 80 2.96 0.61 16.13
CA ARG A 80 3.68 1.88 15.90
C ARG A 80 4.00 2.62 17.21
N GLU A 81 3.08 2.60 18.17
CA GLU A 81 3.33 3.16 19.51
C GLU A 81 4.47 2.44 20.22
N LEU A 82 4.48 1.10 20.17
CA LEU A 82 5.57 0.29 20.71
C LEU A 82 6.89 0.55 19.98
N PHE A 83 6.86 0.70 18.65
CA PHE A 83 8.03 1.06 17.84
C PHE A 83 8.59 2.42 18.25
N ALA A 84 7.72 3.43 18.40
CA ALA A 84 8.10 4.77 18.83
C ALA A 84 8.71 4.77 20.25
N ALA A 85 8.23 3.89 21.12
CA ALA A 85 8.79 3.66 22.46
C ALA A 85 10.08 2.82 22.47
N GLY A 86 10.65 2.45 21.31
CA GLY A 86 11.86 1.62 21.19
C GLY A 86 11.64 0.13 21.49
N LYS A 87 10.39 -0.31 21.71
CA LYS A 87 10.02 -1.69 22.01
C LYS A 87 9.85 -2.52 20.74
N TYR A 88 10.91 -2.62 19.93
CA TYR A 88 10.87 -3.20 18.58
C TYR A 88 10.38 -4.66 18.56
N SER A 89 10.81 -5.51 19.50
CA SER A 89 10.37 -6.92 19.53
C SER A 89 8.87 -7.07 19.80
N GLN A 90 8.29 -6.20 20.64
CA GLN A 90 6.85 -6.21 20.93
C GLN A 90 6.04 -5.66 19.75
N SER A 91 6.57 -4.64 19.09
CA SER A 91 6.02 -4.11 17.83
C SER A 91 5.98 -5.19 16.74
N LEU A 92 7.09 -5.92 16.54
CA LEU A 92 7.19 -7.05 15.61
C LEU A 92 6.17 -8.15 15.93
N ALA A 93 5.96 -8.49 17.21
CA ALA A 93 4.96 -9.47 17.60
C ALA A 93 3.55 -9.09 17.11
N LEU A 94 3.15 -7.83 17.28
CA LEU A 94 1.85 -7.34 16.81
C LEU A 94 1.75 -7.31 15.28
N TYR A 95 2.83 -6.91 14.59
CA TYR A 95 2.87 -6.94 13.13
C TYR A 95 2.70 -8.37 12.57
N ASN A 96 3.28 -9.36 13.23
CA ASN A 96 3.17 -10.78 12.83
C ASN A 96 1.76 -11.35 13.01
N GLU A 97 0.90 -10.72 13.81
CA GLU A 97 -0.49 -11.15 13.98
C GLU A 97 -1.41 -10.68 12.84
N VAL A 98 -0.94 -9.83 11.92
CA VAL A 98 -1.74 -9.38 10.79
C VAL A 98 -1.61 -10.38 9.64
N PRO A 99 -2.71 -10.90 9.09
CA PRO A 99 -2.67 -11.91 8.04
C PRO A 99 -2.07 -11.36 6.74
N ARG A 100 -1.40 -12.23 5.97
CA ARG A 100 -0.80 -11.90 4.67
C ARG A 100 -1.82 -11.41 3.64
N GLY A 101 -3.05 -11.92 3.70
CA GLY A 101 -4.16 -11.48 2.85
C GLY A 101 -4.76 -10.12 3.22
N SER A 102 -4.22 -9.43 4.21
CA SER A 102 -4.64 -8.07 4.57
C SER A 102 -4.17 -7.07 3.51
N ASP A 103 -5.03 -6.11 3.17
CA ASP A 103 -4.67 -4.98 2.31
C ASP A 103 -3.53 -4.11 2.93
N TYR A 104 -3.27 -4.25 4.23
CA TYR A 104 -2.18 -3.57 4.95
C TYR A 104 -0.85 -4.35 4.93
N TRP A 105 -0.80 -5.54 4.31
CA TRP A 105 0.36 -6.42 4.42
C TRP A 105 1.67 -5.78 3.94
N PHE A 106 1.68 -5.09 2.79
CA PHE A 106 2.89 -4.41 2.31
C PHE A 106 3.41 -3.35 3.29
N GLN A 107 2.52 -2.53 3.85
CA GLN A 107 2.87 -1.54 4.86
C GLN A 107 3.46 -2.20 6.11
N ILE A 108 2.94 -3.36 6.50
CA ILE A 108 3.41 -4.10 7.67
C ILE A 108 4.77 -4.73 7.43
N VAL A 109 5.01 -5.29 6.24
CA VAL A 109 6.33 -5.83 5.88
C VAL A 109 7.37 -4.71 5.88
N GLU A 110 7.02 -3.51 5.40
CA GLU A 110 7.89 -2.33 5.45
C GLU A 110 8.19 -1.92 6.91
N GLU A 111 7.16 -1.81 7.75
CA GLU A 111 7.31 -1.45 9.16
C GLU A 111 8.09 -2.51 9.98
N LYS A 112 7.91 -3.80 9.67
CA LYS A 112 8.73 -4.88 10.23
C LYS A 112 10.19 -4.73 9.84
N GLY A 113 10.45 -4.41 8.57
CA GLY A 113 11.80 -4.18 8.08
C GLY A 113 12.48 -3.00 8.79
N TRP A 114 11.75 -1.91 9.06
CA TRP A 114 12.23 -0.82 9.91
C TRP A 114 12.50 -1.27 11.35
N ALA A 115 11.63 -2.07 11.96
CA ALA A 115 11.85 -2.59 13.30
C ALA A 115 13.12 -3.43 13.40
N TYR A 116 13.36 -4.34 12.44
CA TYR A 116 14.63 -5.09 12.36
C TYR A 116 15.84 -4.19 12.15
N PHE A 117 15.74 -3.22 11.24
CA PHE A 117 16.82 -2.27 10.98
C PHE A 117 17.22 -1.50 12.25
N ARG A 118 16.23 -1.09 13.06
CA ARG A 118 16.45 -0.40 14.34
C ARG A 118 17.01 -1.29 15.45
N GLN A 119 16.87 -2.61 15.32
CA GLN A 119 17.54 -3.60 16.19
C GLN A 119 18.97 -3.93 15.74
N ASN A 120 19.51 -3.22 14.74
CA ASN A 120 20.77 -3.56 14.05
C ASN A 120 20.74 -4.93 13.35
N ASP A 121 19.55 -5.47 13.09
CA ASP A 121 19.37 -6.69 12.32
C ASP A 121 19.13 -6.33 10.84
N SER A 122 20.21 -5.87 10.19
CA SER A 122 20.16 -5.42 8.78
C SER A 122 19.87 -6.55 7.80
N GLU A 123 20.20 -7.79 8.18
CA GLU A 123 19.92 -9.01 7.41
C GLU A 123 18.41 -9.26 7.32
N LYS A 124 17.71 -9.26 8.46
CA LYS A 124 16.25 -9.37 8.45
C LYS A 124 15.56 -8.17 7.83
N ALA A 125 16.11 -6.96 8.01
CA ALA A 125 15.59 -5.77 7.34
C ALA A 125 15.64 -5.92 5.81
N LEU A 126 16.78 -6.40 5.29
CA LEU A 126 16.97 -6.65 3.86
C LEU A 126 16.05 -7.75 3.35
N ALA A 127 15.80 -8.80 4.13
CA ALA A 127 14.84 -9.84 3.78
C ALA A 127 13.40 -9.28 3.61
N GLN A 128 12.97 -8.40 4.51
CA GLN A 128 11.65 -7.76 4.39
C GLN A 128 11.60 -6.84 3.17
N SER A 129 12.63 -6.03 2.93
CA SER A 129 12.64 -5.12 1.78
C SER A 129 12.73 -5.86 0.44
N LYS A 130 13.52 -6.94 0.35
CA LYS A 130 13.58 -7.81 -0.84
C LYS A 130 12.21 -8.40 -1.20
N THR A 131 11.41 -8.74 -0.18
CA THR A 131 10.04 -9.20 -0.38
C THR A 131 9.20 -8.12 -1.09
N LEU A 132 9.27 -6.88 -0.60
CA LEU A 132 8.56 -5.73 -1.19
C LEU A 132 9.06 -5.35 -2.59
N LEU A 133 10.36 -5.45 -2.83
CA LEU A 133 10.98 -5.10 -4.10
C LEU A 133 11.03 -6.26 -5.10
N SER A 134 10.36 -7.37 -4.80
CA SER A 134 10.18 -8.46 -5.76
C SER A 134 9.47 -7.93 -7.01
N PRO A 135 9.76 -8.47 -8.22
CA PRO A 135 9.20 -7.98 -9.48
C PRO A 135 7.67 -7.91 -9.52
N GLN A 136 7.00 -8.71 -8.69
CA GLN A 136 5.55 -8.78 -8.56
C GLN A 136 4.96 -7.58 -7.82
N PHE A 137 5.72 -6.95 -6.92
CA PHE A 137 5.22 -5.91 -6.01
C PHE A 137 5.90 -4.55 -6.19
N ALA A 138 7.10 -4.51 -6.79
CA ALA A 138 7.95 -3.32 -6.91
C ALA A 138 7.25 -2.06 -7.46
N GLU A 139 6.17 -2.22 -8.23
CA GLU A 139 5.41 -1.13 -8.85
C GLU A 139 4.24 -0.62 -7.97
N VAL A 140 3.75 -1.43 -7.03
CA VAL A 140 2.64 -1.07 -6.12
C VAL A 140 3.09 -0.72 -4.71
N VAL A 141 4.31 -1.10 -4.32
CA VAL A 141 4.88 -0.76 -3.00
C VAL A 141 5.26 0.72 -2.92
N ASN A 142 5.32 1.20 -1.68
CA ASN A 142 5.73 2.57 -1.39
C ASN A 142 7.23 2.78 -1.73
N SER A 143 7.60 4.04 -1.97
CA SER A 143 8.99 4.44 -2.21
C SER A 143 9.90 4.13 -1.02
N GLU A 144 9.36 4.10 0.19
CA GLU A 144 10.10 3.84 1.43
C GLU A 144 10.72 2.43 1.48
N ALA A 145 10.13 1.43 0.83
CA ALA A 145 10.73 0.10 0.68
C ALA A 145 12.12 0.14 0.01
N TYR A 146 12.30 1.01 -1.00
CA TYR A 146 13.58 1.20 -1.69
C TYR A 146 14.62 1.90 -0.82
N LEU A 147 14.17 2.84 0.02
CA LEU A 147 15.04 3.50 0.99
C LEU A 147 15.50 2.52 2.06
N LEU A 148 14.58 1.73 2.61
CA LEU A 148 14.90 0.73 3.61
C LEU A 148 15.91 -0.29 3.06
N GLN A 149 15.70 -0.78 1.84
CA GLN A 149 16.65 -1.69 1.19
C GLN A 149 18.02 -1.05 1.02
N SER A 150 18.09 0.16 0.45
CA SER A 150 19.35 0.87 0.26
C SER A 150 20.09 1.13 1.58
N LEU A 151 19.36 1.42 2.66
CA LEU A 151 19.94 1.62 4.00
C LEU A 151 20.48 0.31 4.58
N ALA A 152 19.75 -0.80 4.43
CA ALA A 152 20.18 -2.12 4.86
C ALA A 152 21.45 -2.55 4.08
N GLU A 153 21.46 -2.39 2.76
CA GLU A 153 22.59 -2.66 1.87
C GLU A 153 23.82 -1.80 2.23
N LEU A 154 23.62 -0.51 2.49
CA LEU A 154 24.69 0.38 2.95
C LEU A 154 25.26 -0.08 4.31
N LYS A 155 24.41 -0.59 5.20
CA LYS A 155 24.81 -1.02 6.56
C LYS A 155 25.64 -2.29 6.54
N ILE A 156 25.40 -3.19 5.58
CA ILE A 156 26.20 -4.41 5.33
C ILE A 156 27.36 -4.18 4.34
N CYS A 157 27.62 -2.91 3.96
CA CYS A 157 28.66 -2.53 3.01
C CYS A 157 28.50 -3.13 1.59
N ASP A 158 27.28 -3.49 1.19
CA ASP A 158 26.98 -3.90 -0.19
C ASP A 158 26.68 -2.67 -1.07
N TYR A 159 27.72 -1.88 -1.31
CA TYR A 159 27.60 -0.63 -2.07
C TYR A 159 27.14 -0.85 -3.51
N LYS A 160 27.47 -2.00 -4.12
CA LYS A 160 27.01 -2.33 -5.47
C LYS A 160 25.50 -2.49 -5.50
N SER A 161 24.92 -3.15 -4.51
CA SER A 161 23.47 -3.31 -4.41
C SER A 161 22.77 -2.00 -4.12
N VAL A 162 23.37 -1.09 -3.32
CA VAL A 162 22.82 0.28 -3.12
C VAL A 162 22.55 0.97 -4.46
N PHE A 163 23.53 1.01 -5.37
CA PHE A 163 23.35 1.64 -6.70
C PHE A 163 22.33 0.89 -7.58
N LYS A 164 22.24 -0.43 -7.44
CA LYS A 164 21.24 -1.23 -8.15
C LYS A 164 19.83 -0.92 -7.66
N THR A 165 19.63 -0.83 -6.35
CA THR A 165 18.35 -0.52 -5.71
C THR A 165 17.89 0.89 -6.06
N THR A 166 18.79 1.87 -6.03
CA THR A 166 18.44 3.25 -6.38
C THR A 166 18.15 3.42 -7.87
N GLN A 167 18.84 2.68 -8.75
CA GLN A 167 18.52 2.62 -10.17
C GLN A 167 17.15 1.98 -10.41
N MET A 168 16.86 0.86 -9.73
CA MET A 168 15.56 0.19 -9.79
C MET A 168 14.42 1.12 -9.35
N PHE A 169 14.63 1.89 -8.28
CA PHE A 169 13.68 2.91 -7.83
C PHE A 169 13.36 3.92 -8.94
N LYS A 170 14.40 4.47 -9.60
CA LYS A 170 14.25 5.42 -10.71
C LYS A 170 13.46 4.82 -11.88
N GLU A 171 13.69 3.55 -12.19
CA GLU A 171 13.01 2.87 -13.31
C GLU A 171 11.56 2.50 -12.98
N LYS A 172 11.30 1.99 -11.78
CA LYS A 172 10.00 1.42 -11.41
C LYS A 172 9.00 2.44 -10.85
N GLN A 173 9.47 3.48 -10.16
CA GLN A 173 8.59 4.41 -9.47
C GLN A 173 8.37 5.73 -10.21
N ARG A 174 9.16 6.03 -11.26
CA ARG A 174 9.07 7.31 -12.00
C ARG A 174 7.66 7.62 -12.49
N ASP A 175 7.06 6.69 -13.23
CA ASP A 175 5.76 6.94 -13.87
C ASP A 175 4.63 7.04 -12.84
N ARG A 176 4.71 6.24 -11.78
CA ARG A 176 3.76 6.28 -10.67
C ARG A 176 3.88 7.60 -9.89
N ILE A 177 5.09 8.01 -9.52
CA ILE A 177 5.34 9.28 -8.83
C ILE A 177 4.83 10.45 -9.68
N ALA A 178 5.11 10.46 -10.99
CA ALA A 178 4.59 11.49 -11.89
C ALA A 178 3.06 11.51 -11.95
N SER A 179 2.43 10.34 -12.01
CA SER A 179 0.96 10.20 -12.02
C SER A 179 0.34 10.72 -10.71
N VAL A 180 0.91 10.37 -9.56
CA VAL A 180 0.45 10.85 -8.25
C VAL A 180 0.69 12.34 -8.10
N GLN A 181 1.82 12.86 -8.60
CA GLN A 181 2.10 14.30 -8.59
C GLN A 181 1.10 15.09 -9.44
N ALA A 182 0.65 14.59 -10.59
CA ALA A 182 -0.36 15.26 -11.40
C ALA A 182 -1.69 15.42 -10.64
N LEU A 183 -2.08 14.42 -9.84
CA LEU A 183 -3.29 14.45 -9.01
C LEU A 183 -3.30 15.57 -7.97
N THR A 184 -2.14 16.08 -7.54
CA THR A 184 -2.07 17.22 -6.60
C THR A 184 -2.76 18.47 -7.16
N LYS A 185 -2.78 18.63 -8.48
CA LYS A 185 -3.43 19.75 -9.19
C LYS A 185 -4.77 19.34 -9.76
N GLU A 186 -4.81 18.22 -10.48
CA GLU A 186 -5.97 17.80 -11.25
C GLU A 186 -7.07 17.18 -10.38
N GLY A 187 -6.68 16.58 -9.25
CA GLY A 187 -7.52 15.87 -8.32
C GLY A 187 -8.01 14.51 -8.80
N PHE A 188 -8.41 14.37 -10.07
CA PHE A 188 -8.77 13.09 -10.68
C PHE A 188 -7.90 12.79 -11.90
N ASN A 189 -7.78 11.51 -12.21
CA ASN A 189 -7.24 11.02 -13.48
C ASN A 189 -8.15 9.91 -14.03
N ASP A 190 -7.84 9.44 -15.23
CA ASP A 190 -8.62 8.38 -15.90
C ASP A 190 -8.70 7.08 -15.08
N ALA A 191 -7.66 6.77 -14.30
CA ALA A 191 -7.63 5.58 -13.45
C ALA A 191 -8.68 5.69 -12.34
N PHE A 192 -8.73 6.82 -11.63
CA PHE A 192 -9.76 7.06 -10.61
C PHE A 192 -11.16 7.06 -11.21
N LEU A 193 -11.35 7.72 -12.36
CA LEU A 193 -12.65 7.75 -13.03
C LEU A 193 -13.10 6.36 -13.50
N THR A 194 -12.16 5.49 -13.89
CA THR A 194 -12.46 4.09 -14.23
C THR A 194 -12.96 3.31 -13.02
N VAL A 195 -12.31 3.48 -11.86
CA VAL A 195 -12.75 2.86 -10.60
C VAL A 195 -14.12 3.41 -10.19
N LEU A 196 -14.28 4.74 -10.25
CA LEU A 196 -15.54 5.40 -9.92
C LEU A 196 -16.68 4.93 -10.84
N LYS A 197 -16.43 4.61 -12.12
CA LYS A 197 -17.48 4.06 -13.00
C LYS A 197 -17.86 2.63 -12.62
N LYS A 198 -16.90 1.79 -12.25
CA LYS A 198 -17.08 0.35 -12.01
C LYS A 198 -17.57 0.00 -10.61
N VAL A 199 -17.27 0.84 -9.61
CA VAL A 199 -17.60 0.54 -8.20
C VAL A 199 -19.10 0.46 -7.97
N ASP A 200 -19.50 -0.63 -7.31
CA ASP A 200 -20.86 -0.86 -6.81
C ASP A 200 -20.88 -1.31 -5.35
N LYS A 201 -19.81 -1.95 -4.87
CA LYS A 201 -19.75 -2.53 -3.52
C LYS A 201 -18.85 -1.74 -2.59
N PHE A 202 -19.23 -1.67 -1.32
CA PHE A 202 -18.49 -0.97 -0.26
C PHE A 202 -18.39 -1.84 1.01
N PRO A 203 -17.32 -1.71 1.81
CA PRO A 203 -16.13 -0.87 1.61
C PRO A 203 -15.18 -1.43 0.54
N LEU A 204 -14.50 -0.57 -0.21
CA LEU A 204 -13.63 -0.97 -1.32
C LEU A 204 -12.49 -1.92 -0.91
N GLN A 205 -12.16 -2.86 -1.80
CA GLN A 205 -11.04 -3.79 -1.70
C GLN A 205 -10.05 -3.60 -2.85
N ALA A 206 -8.79 -4.04 -2.65
CA ALA A 206 -7.73 -3.92 -3.66
C ALA A 206 -8.12 -4.55 -5.01
N THR A 207 -8.87 -5.66 -4.98
CA THR A 207 -9.35 -6.41 -6.14
C THR A 207 -10.27 -5.60 -7.06
N GLU A 208 -11.02 -4.64 -6.52
CA GLU A 208 -11.95 -3.79 -7.29
C GLU A 208 -11.25 -2.63 -7.98
N VAL A 209 -10.08 -2.24 -7.44
CA VAL A 209 -9.25 -1.16 -7.97
C VAL A 209 -8.33 -1.66 -9.08
N GLY A 210 -7.75 -2.85 -8.86
CA GLY A 210 -6.87 -3.52 -9.82
C GLY A 210 -5.71 -2.63 -10.27
N GLU A 211 -5.49 -2.55 -11.58
CA GLU A 211 -4.37 -1.80 -12.19
C GLU A 211 -4.39 -0.29 -11.89
N SER A 212 -5.53 0.26 -11.45
CA SER A 212 -5.61 1.69 -11.09
C SER A 212 -4.70 2.04 -9.91
N LEU A 213 -4.31 1.06 -9.08
CA LEU A 213 -3.35 1.24 -7.98
C LEU A 213 -2.01 1.82 -8.45
N LEU A 214 -1.58 1.53 -9.68
CA LEU A 214 -0.31 1.99 -10.23
C LEU A 214 -0.29 3.49 -10.54
N LYS A 215 -1.46 4.14 -10.58
CA LYS A 215 -1.62 5.55 -10.96
C LYS A 215 -2.31 6.38 -9.87
N LEU A 216 -2.51 5.80 -8.70
CA LEU A 216 -3.25 6.40 -7.59
C LEU A 216 -2.44 6.32 -6.29
N PRO A 217 -2.79 7.16 -5.30
CA PRO A 217 -2.09 7.13 -4.03
C PRO A 217 -2.17 5.77 -3.33
N VAL A 218 -1.13 5.40 -2.59
CA VAL A 218 -1.06 4.14 -1.85
C VAL A 218 -2.25 4.05 -0.88
N LEU A 219 -2.94 2.91 -0.91
CA LEU A 219 -4.11 2.63 -0.06
C LEU A 219 -5.24 3.68 -0.12
N TYR A 220 -5.35 4.47 -1.20
CA TYR A 220 -6.42 5.48 -1.33
C TYR A 220 -7.81 4.86 -1.16
N TYR A 221 -8.01 3.63 -1.64
CA TYR A 221 -9.27 2.89 -1.55
C TYR A 221 -9.62 2.48 -0.11
N LYS A 222 -8.70 2.58 0.85
CA LYS A 222 -8.94 2.39 2.29
C LYS A 222 -9.17 3.69 3.05
N ASP A 223 -9.03 4.84 2.38
CA ASP A 223 -9.30 6.12 2.99
C ASP A 223 -10.79 6.25 3.32
N VAL A 224 -11.09 6.43 4.61
CA VAL A 224 -12.46 6.41 5.13
C VAL A 224 -13.27 7.58 4.54
N GLU A 225 -12.65 8.75 4.46
CA GLU A 225 -13.34 9.94 3.97
C GLU A 225 -13.63 9.83 2.47
N LEU A 226 -12.64 9.43 1.68
CA LEU A 226 -12.83 9.20 0.26
C LEU A 226 -13.90 8.14 0.00
N GLN A 227 -13.91 7.03 0.75
CA GLN A 227 -14.95 6.00 0.60
C GLN A 227 -16.36 6.52 0.93
N LYS A 228 -16.51 7.36 1.97
CA LYS A 228 -17.80 8.00 2.28
C LYS A 228 -18.28 8.88 1.13
N GLN A 229 -17.40 9.73 0.59
CA GLN A 229 -17.75 10.61 -0.52
C GLN A 229 -18.07 9.81 -1.79
N MET A 230 -17.32 8.72 -2.07
CA MET A 230 -17.63 7.79 -3.18
C MET A 230 -18.99 7.12 -3.00
N LEU A 231 -19.32 6.69 -1.78
CA LEU A 231 -20.60 6.08 -1.45
C LEU A 231 -21.74 7.11 -1.67
N ARG A 232 -21.63 8.32 -1.11
CA ARG A 232 -22.62 9.41 -1.31
C ARG A 232 -22.84 9.68 -2.79
N PHE A 233 -21.76 9.85 -3.54
CA PHE A 233 -21.83 10.10 -4.98
C PHE A 233 -22.63 9.00 -5.69
N LYS A 234 -22.32 7.73 -5.40
CA LYS A 234 -22.97 6.57 -6.03
C LYS A 234 -24.43 6.40 -5.64
N LEU A 235 -24.74 6.58 -4.36
CA LEU A 235 -26.12 6.53 -3.87
C LEU A 235 -26.96 7.64 -4.48
N SER A 236 -26.43 8.87 -4.58
CA SER A 236 -27.14 9.96 -5.24
C SER A 236 -27.37 9.68 -6.72
N GLN A 237 -26.38 9.17 -7.46
CA GLN A 237 -26.58 8.78 -8.87
C GLN A 237 -27.71 7.75 -9.01
N LYS A 238 -27.64 6.67 -8.23
CA LYS A 238 -28.64 5.61 -8.27
C LYS A 238 -30.02 6.08 -7.80
N GLY A 239 -30.08 6.92 -6.77
CA GLY A 239 -31.32 7.49 -6.27
C GLY A 239 -31.98 8.41 -7.29
N MET A 240 -31.21 9.25 -7.98
CA MET A 240 -31.72 10.08 -9.08
C MET A 240 -32.28 9.24 -10.23
N GLU A 241 -31.60 8.14 -10.62
CA GLU A 241 -32.11 7.20 -11.63
C GLU A 241 -33.49 6.62 -11.23
N VAL A 242 -33.62 6.16 -9.99
CA VAL A 242 -34.88 5.58 -9.47
C VAL A 242 -36.00 6.62 -9.42
N LEU A 243 -35.71 7.84 -8.95
CA LEU A 243 -36.70 8.92 -8.86
C LEU A 243 -37.15 9.43 -10.22
N ALA A 244 -36.22 9.51 -11.19
CA ALA A 244 -36.53 9.90 -12.56
C ALA A 244 -37.47 8.88 -13.22
N ALA A 245 -37.24 7.58 -13.01
CA ALA A 245 -38.07 6.52 -13.57
C ALA A 245 -39.52 6.53 -13.03
N LYS A 246 -39.75 6.99 -11.79
CA LYS A 246 -41.09 7.04 -11.19
C LYS A 246 -41.80 8.39 -11.39
N ASN A 247 -41.12 9.40 -11.94
CA ASN A 247 -41.62 10.78 -12.06
C ASN A 247 -42.04 11.39 -10.70
N VAL A 248 -41.31 11.05 -9.63
CA VAL A 248 -41.63 11.41 -8.24
C VAL A 248 -40.65 12.45 -7.66
N GLN A 249 -41.19 13.40 -6.90
CA GLN A 249 -40.51 14.32 -5.97
C GLN A 249 -39.32 15.13 -6.52
N ARG A 250 -39.63 16.21 -7.24
CA ARG A 250 -38.65 17.18 -7.77
C ARG A 250 -37.73 17.77 -6.69
N THR A 251 -38.24 18.00 -5.48
CA THR A 251 -37.45 18.50 -4.34
C THR A 251 -36.36 17.51 -3.91
N LEU A 252 -36.71 16.22 -3.80
CA LEU A 252 -35.76 15.18 -3.43
C LEU A 252 -34.71 14.96 -4.52
N GLN A 253 -35.10 15.04 -5.80
CA GLN A 253 -34.16 15.01 -6.91
C GLN A 253 -33.13 16.15 -6.83
N THR A 254 -33.57 17.37 -6.54
CA THR A 254 -32.66 18.52 -6.34
C THR A 254 -31.72 18.33 -5.16
N GLN A 255 -32.20 17.75 -4.05
CA GLN A 255 -31.35 17.45 -2.89
C GLN A 255 -30.29 16.39 -3.23
N LEU A 256 -30.66 15.32 -3.92
CA LEU A 256 -29.71 14.28 -4.34
C LEU A 256 -28.69 14.79 -5.34
N ASP A 257 -29.09 15.65 -6.28
CA ASP A 257 -28.18 16.33 -7.22
C ASP A 257 -27.16 17.21 -6.48
N GLN A 258 -27.61 17.98 -5.48
CA GLN A 258 -26.72 18.78 -4.65
C GLN A 258 -25.71 17.90 -3.89
N ILE A 259 -26.18 16.83 -3.23
CA ILE A 259 -25.30 15.87 -2.55
C ILE A 259 -24.33 15.21 -3.53
N ASN A 260 -24.79 14.90 -4.75
CA ASN A 260 -23.93 14.31 -5.77
C ASN A 260 -22.78 15.25 -6.16
N LYS A 261 -23.09 16.53 -6.42
CA LYS A 261 -22.12 17.56 -6.78
C LYS A 261 -21.13 17.82 -5.65
N GLU A 262 -21.62 17.96 -4.42
CA GLU A 262 -20.78 18.14 -3.23
C GLU A 262 -19.86 16.95 -3.01
N ALA A 263 -20.39 15.72 -3.08
CA ALA A 263 -19.60 14.50 -2.96
C ALA A 263 -18.51 14.41 -4.04
N PHE A 264 -18.83 14.80 -5.28
CA PHE A 264 -17.86 14.84 -6.38
C PHE A 264 -16.72 15.82 -6.13
N ILE A 265 -17.03 17.02 -5.65
CA ILE A 265 -16.03 18.04 -5.28
C ILE A 265 -15.19 17.56 -4.10
N ASN A 266 -15.82 17.03 -3.04
CA ASN A 266 -15.13 16.56 -1.85
C ASN A 266 -14.23 15.36 -2.13
N MET A 267 -14.66 14.42 -2.99
CA MET A 267 -13.79 13.33 -3.47
C MET A 267 -12.55 13.89 -4.16
N LYS A 268 -12.72 14.91 -5.01
CA LYS A 268 -11.62 15.54 -5.75
C LYS A 268 -10.61 16.16 -4.79
N VAL A 269 -11.10 16.97 -3.85
CA VAL A 269 -10.26 17.61 -2.83
C VAL A 269 -9.54 16.56 -1.99
N ARG A 270 -10.25 15.52 -1.55
CA ARG A 270 -9.65 14.45 -0.74
C ARG A 270 -8.55 13.70 -1.51
N LEU A 271 -8.75 13.44 -2.80
CA LEU A 271 -7.73 12.77 -3.61
C LEU A 271 -6.51 13.69 -3.85
N GLN A 272 -6.69 15.01 -3.98
CA GLN A 272 -5.60 15.98 -4.00
C GLN A 272 -4.80 15.94 -2.69
N GLU A 273 -5.46 15.90 -1.53
CA GLU A 273 -4.79 15.80 -0.23
C GLU A 273 -3.94 14.52 -0.10
N LEU A 274 -4.51 13.36 -0.45
CA LEU A 274 -3.79 12.09 -0.44
C LEU A 274 -2.57 12.13 -1.38
N ALA A 275 -2.75 12.67 -2.58
CA ALA A 275 -1.67 12.84 -3.55
C ALA A 275 -0.59 13.82 -3.06
N ASN A 276 -0.96 14.89 -2.37
CA ASN A 276 -0.03 15.85 -1.78
C ASN A 276 0.81 15.22 -0.68
N ASN A 277 0.18 14.46 0.21
CA ASN A 277 0.87 13.75 1.29
C ASN A 277 1.89 12.77 0.72
N GLU A 278 1.47 11.91 -0.21
CA GLU A 278 2.38 10.95 -0.81
C GLU A 278 3.48 11.63 -1.65
N THR A 279 3.17 12.72 -2.35
CA THR A 279 4.19 13.50 -3.08
C THR A 279 5.24 14.07 -2.14
N ALA A 280 4.85 14.55 -0.97
CA ALA A 280 5.77 15.06 0.04
C ALA A 280 6.67 13.93 0.58
N ASP A 281 6.10 12.76 0.84
CA ASP A 281 6.86 11.60 1.30
C ASP A 281 7.81 11.06 0.23
N ASN A 282 7.36 10.97 -1.02
CA ASN A 282 8.22 10.60 -2.15
C ASN A 282 9.40 11.57 -2.31
N LYS A 283 9.18 12.88 -2.17
CA LYS A 283 10.27 13.88 -2.20
C LYS A 283 11.27 13.65 -1.06
N ARG A 284 10.79 13.37 0.15
CA ARG A 284 11.62 13.07 1.31
C ARG A 284 12.45 11.81 1.08
N VAL A 285 11.84 10.76 0.55
CA VAL A 285 12.50 9.49 0.23
C VAL A 285 13.56 9.68 -0.86
N ILE A 286 13.26 10.41 -1.94
CA ILE A 286 14.23 10.74 -2.99
C ILE A 286 15.44 11.47 -2.41
N GLY A 287 15.21 12.48 -1.56
CA GLY A 287 16.31 13.19 -0.89
C GLY A 287 17.19 12.27 -0.06
N LYS A 288 16.58 11.35 0.69
CA LYS A 288 17.31 10.35 1.50
C LYS A 288 18.05 9.33 0.64
N LEU A 289 17.46 8.85 -0.44
CA LEU A 289 18.12 7.93 -1.38
C LEU A 289 19.36 8.57 -2.00
N ASN A 290 19.29 9.85 -2.40
CA ASN A 290 20.46 10.57 -2.90
C ASN A 290 21.56 10.68 -1.84
N LEU A 291 21.21 10.91 -0.57
CA LEU A 291 22.19 10.93 0.52
C LEU A 291 22.83 9.55 0.73
N VAL A 292 22.05 8.48 0.64
CA VAL A 292 22.55 7.10 0.73
C VAL A 292 23.49 6.77 -0.43
N GLU A 293 23.17 7.18 -1.66
CA GLU A 293 24.07 7.06 -2.82
C GLU A 293 25.40 7.81 -2.58
N VAL A 294 25.34 9.07 -2.09
CA VAL A 294 26.55 9.87 -1.79
C VAL A 294 27.40 9.21 -0.70
N GLU A 295 26.79 8.73 0.38
CA GLU A 295 27.50 8.02 1.45
C GLU A 295 28.13 6.72 0.92
N ALA A 296 27.43 5.98 0.07
CA ALA A 296 27.99 4.78 -0.58
C ALA A 296 29.20 5.14 -1.45
N ILE A 297 29.13 6.22 -2.26
CA ILE A 297 30.26 6.70 -3.06
C ILE A 297 31.45 7.06 -2.15
N GLN A 298 31.21 7.85 -1.11
CA GLN A 298 32.26 8.25 -0.17
C GLN A 298 32.93 7.03 0.47
N ARG A 299 32.13 6.06 0.93
CA ARG A 299 32.65 4.83 1.52
C ARG A 299 33.40 3.97 0.52
N VAL A 300 32.95 3.84 -0.72
CA VAL A 300 33.72 3.13 -1.75
C VAL A 300 35.09 3.78 -1.92
N HIS A 301 35.18 5.10 -1.97
CA HIS A 301 36.46 5.82 -2.14
C HIS A 301 37.36 5.75 -0.91
N THR A 302 36.81 5.73 0.31
CA THR A 302 37.59 5.59 1.54
C THR A 302 37.96 4.14 1.83
N ASP A 303 37.05 3.21 1.61
CA ASP A 303 37.20 1.79 1.95
C ASP A 303 38.04 1.08 0.90
N GLN A 304 38.02 1.48 -0.38
CA GLN A 304 38.99 0.98 -1.37
C GLN A 304 40.44 1.31 -0.96
N LYS A 305 40.68 2.42 -0.26
CA LYS A 305 42.02 2.73 0.29
C LYS A 305 42.38 1.89 1.52
N LEU A 306 41.41 1.20 2.12
CA LEU A 306 41.56 0.33 3.29
C LEU A 306 41.49 -1.17 2.90
N ALA A 307 41.01 -1.48 1.70
CA ALA A 307 40.73 -2.83 1.21
C ALA A 307 41.99 -3.65 0.90
N ASP A 308 43.16 -3.02 0.75
CA ASP A 308 44.42 -3.75 0.56
C ASP A 308 44.98 -4.36 1.85
N ALA A 309 44.45 -4.00 3.03
CA ALA A 309 45.02 -4.39 4.33
C ALA A 309 44.15 -5.30 5.22
N ALA A 310 42.85 -5.52 4.92
CA ALA A 310 41.93 -6.07 5.92
C ALA A 310 40.90 -7.13 5.47
N TYR A 311 40.92 -7.62 4.23
CA TYR A 311 39.98 -8.68 3.82
C TYR A 311 40.48 -10.07 4.24
N THR A 312 40.10 -10.51 5.44
CA THR A 312 40.07 -11.94 5.77
C THR A 312 38.72 -12.52 5.37
N LYS A 313 38.77 -13.56 4.54
CA LYS A 313 37.62 -14.30 4.04
C LYS A 313 37.09 -15.17 5.18
N ASN A 314 36.12 -14.68 5.95
CA ASN A 314 35.39 -15.55 6.86
C ASN A 314 34.45 -16.46 6.06
N ASP A 315 34.50 -17.75 6.37
CA ASP A 315 33.61 -18.76 5.82
C ASP A 315 32.19 -18.60 6.42
N PHE A 316 31.20 -19.02 5.63
CA PHE A 316 29.79 -18.98 6.00
C PHE A 316 29.53 -19.80 7.27
N LYS A 317 28.62 -19.36 8.14
CA LYS A 317 28.12 -20.22 9.23
C LYS A 317 27.46 -21.46 8.64
N ASP A 318 27.86 -22.64 9.10
CA ASP A 318 27.16 -23.89 8.80
C ASP A 318 25.71 -23.78 9.23
N THR A 319 24.80 -24.14 8.32
CA THR A 319 23.36 -24.18 8.57
C THR A 319 22.99 -25.46 9.31
N ASN A 320 21.96 -25.41 10.16
CA ASN A 320 21.43 -26.61 10.80
C ASN A 320 20.90 -27.59 9.75
N VAL A 321 20.96 -28.89 10.05
CA VAL A 321 20.61 -30.02 9.15
C VAL A 321 19.19 -29.93 8.56
N ASP A 322 18.31 -29.12 9.16
CA ASP A 322 16.92 -28.91 8.77
C ASP A 322 16.67 -27.67 7.89
N GLN A 323 17.72 -26.94 7.45
CA GLN A 323 17.58 -25.74 6.63
C GLN A 323 18.10 -25.97 5.20
N LEU A 324 17.22 -25.85 4.21
CA LEU A 324 17.61 -25.83 2.79
C LEU A 324 18.13 -24.44 2.42
N VAL A 325 19.40 -24.37 2.04
CA VAL A 325 20.05 -23.13 1.56
C VAL A 325 20.02 -23.09 0.04
N PHE A 326 19.22 -22.18 -0.51
CA PHE A 326 19.24 -21.88 -1.93
C PHE A 326 20.19 -20.71 -2.20
N LYS A 327 21.05 -20.85 -3.22
CA LYS A 327 21.78 -19.70 -3.74
C LYS A 327 20.78 -18.80 -4.46
N ASP A 328 20.69 -17.53 -4.05
CA ASP A 328 19.88 -16.50 -4.71
C ASP A 328 20.29 -16.41 -6.19
N ASP A 329 19.47 -16.99 -7.07
CA ASP A 329 19.66 -16.94 -8.53
C ASP A 329 19.00 -15.69 -9.15
N GLY A 330 18.48 -14.80 -8.30
CA GLY A 330 17.79 -13.58 -8.69
C GLY A 330 16.33 -13.79 -9.10
N ARG A 331 15.76 -14.99 -8.94
CA ARG A 331 14.35 -15.28 -9.27
C ARG A 331 13.56 -15.67 -8.03
N PRO A 332 12.84 -14.73 -7.40
CA PRO A 332 12.04 -15.03 -6.23
C PRO A 332 10.86 -15.93 -6.58
N TRP A 333 10.68 -17.03 -5.85
CA TRP A 333 9.47 -17.86 -5.91
C TRP A 333 8.41 -17.26 -4.98
N ILE A 334 7.13 -17.37 -5.36
CA ILE A 334 6.02 -16.68 -4.69
C ILE A 334 5.82 -17.19 -3.25
N ASP A 335 6.10 -18.47 -3.00
CA ASP A 335 5.98 -19.13 -1.71
C ASP A 335 7.20 -18.92 -0.77
N GLU A 336 8.27 -18.32 -1.30
CA GLU A 336 9.46 -17.85 -0.59
C GLU A 336 9.37 -16.37 -0.20
N LEU A 337 8.44 -15.61 -0.81
CA LEU A 337 8.18 -14.21 -0.45
C LEU A 337 7.80 -14.14 1.03
N ASP A 338 8.59 -13.40 1.81
CA ASP A 338 8.57 -13.24 3.27
C ASP A 338 9.34 -14.25 4.15
N LYS A 339 10.00 -15.25 3.54
CA LYS A 339 10.85 -16.24 4.23
C LYS A 339 12.35 -16.06 3.95
N TYR A 340 12.74 -14.99 3.27
CA TYR A 340 14.15 -14.73 3.00
C TYR A 340 14.95 -14.64 4.31
N ASP A 341 16.11 -15.27 4.30
CA ASP A 341 17.19 -15.02 5.25
C ASP A 341 18.42 -14.62 4.43
N VAL A 342 19.13 -13.58 4.86
CA VAL A 342 20.27 -13.04 4.12
C VAL A 342 21.48 -13.08 5.04
N VAL A 343 22.47 -13.91 4.72
CA VAL A 343 23.74 -13.93 5.45
C VAL A 343 24.78 -13.12 4.69
N THR A 344 25.33 -12.09 5.33
CA THR A 344 26.23 -11.12 4.69
C THR A 344 27.62 -11.14 5.33
N LYS A 345 28.63 -10.78 4.55
CA LYS A 345 29.99 -10.60 5.08
C LYS A 345 30.01 -9.34 5.93
N SER A 346 30.41 -9.43 7.20
CA SER A 346 30.52 -8.27 8.08
C SER A 346 31.45 -7.22 7.46
N CYS A 347 31.05 -5.95 7.49
CA CYS A 347 31.95 -4.83 7.24
C CYS A 347 33.20 -4.95 8.12
N ALA A 348 34.35 -4.47 7.67
CA ALA A 348 35.55 -4.39 8.49
C ALA A 348 35.29 -3.53 9.74
N GLN A 349 34.96 -4.18 10.86
CA GLN A 349 34.87 -3.52 12.15
C GLN A 349 36.30 -3.22 12.61
N ASN A 350 36.54 -1.98 13.04
CA ASN A 350 37.81 -1.43 13.59
C ASN A 350 38.58 -0.40 12.73
N VAL A 351 38.01 0.16 11.67
CA VAL A 351 38.60 1.39 11.09
C VAL A 351 38.21 2.57 11.97
N ARG A 352 38.99 2.80 13.04
CA ARG A 352 38.92 4.02 13.84
C ARG A 352 39.27 5.19 12.92
N ARG A 353 38.27 5.95 12.49
CA ARG A 353 38.46 7.21 11.76
C ARG A 353 39.18 8.17 12.71
N LYS A 354 40.44 8.53 12.43
CA LYS A 354 40.95 9.81 12.92
C LYS A 354 40.16 10.86 12.14
N MET A 355 39.30 11.61 12.84
CA MET A 355 38.76 12.86 12.30
C MET A 355 39.91 13.83 12.09
#